data_AF-A0A0F9AIH3-F1
#
_entry.id   AF-A0A0F9AIH3-F1
#
_cell.length_a   1.000
_cell.length_b   1.000
_cell.length_c   1.000
_cell.angle_alpha   90.00
_cell.angle_beta   90.00
_cell.angle_gamma   90.00
#
_symmetry.space_group_name_H-M   'P 1'
#
loop_
_entity.id
_entity.type
_entity.pdbx_description
1 polymer ?
#
loop_
_entity_poly.entity_id
_entity_poly.type
_entity_poly.pdbx_seq_one_letter_code
_entity_poly.pdbx_strand_id
1 'polypeptide(L)'
;MPGFFKKAEFQDDSFKTQRSYSCFSCGLCDDVTAPKIKPYGKFGKFILIIGDAPLESSKAKGNPWKGQSGRLLKNTLNSFGIDLYEDCLSINAVNCRPPNDRLPDNNEVICCRNVHVFKTIEKYNPHVILLLGNSALFSFLGHRWKRKLGGIDKWRGWNIPDVDYKAWVCPIFHPSFVISQDRKEVLVIWKNDIDKALKKVKEKLARYKEPTINYITDLSPLNDIKIGMSAFDYETTGLKPHLQIQKIVCASIAYDENHVYVFPMPNKKK
;
A
#
# COMPACT_ATOMS: atom_id res chain seq x y z
N MET A 1 -24.83 -22.18 23.77
CA MET A 1 -24.49 -21.13 24.74
C MET A 1 -24.28 -19.84 23.97
N PRO A 2 -25.01 -18.76 24.27
CA PRO A 2 -24.71 -17.45 23.70
C PRO A 2 -23.31 -17.04 24.16
N GLY A 3 -22.45 -16.64 23.23
CA GLY A 3 -21.08 -16.24 23.52
C GLY A 3 -21.03 -15.11 24.55
N PHE A 4 -19.99 -15.10 25.38
CA PHE A 4 -19.83 -14.21 26.54
C PHE A 4 -19.80 -12.72 26.19
N PHE A 5 -19.70 -12.37 24.89
CA PHE A 5 -19.68 -11.01 24.39
C PHE A 5 -20.55 -10.87 23.14
N LYS A 6 -21.25 -9.73 23.02
CA LYS A 6 -22.01 -9.37 21.82
C LYS A 6 -21.07 -8.75 20.78
N LYS A 7 -21.30 -8.97 19.48
CA LYS A 7 -20.48 -8.41 18.38
C LYS A 7 -20.29 -6.88 18.46
N ALA A 8 -21.25 -6.18 19.07
CA ALA A 8 -21.19 -4.75 19.32
C ALA A 8 -20.14 -4.33 20.37
N GLU A 9 -19.78 -5.21 21.30
CA GLU A 9 -18.79 -4.94 22.37
C GLU A 9 -17.34 -4.97 21.87
N PHE A 10 -17.13 -5.44 20.63
CA PHE A 10 -15.84 -5.36 19.91
C PHE A 10 -15.80 -4.26 18.84
N GLN A 11 -16.87 -3.47 18.68
CA GLN A 11 -16.80 -2.27 17.87
C GLN A 11 -16.09 -1.17 18.66
N ASP A 12 -14.78 -1.11 18.51
CA ASP A 12 -13.99 0.00 18.99
C ASP A 12 -14.35 1.26 18.19
N ASP A 13 -15.31 2.04 18.71
CA ASP A 13 -15.69 3.35 18.17
C ASP A 13 -14.66 4.45 18.47
N SER A 14 -13.54 4.14 19.16
CA SER A 14 -12.51 5.14 19.51
C SER A 14 -11.71 5.69 18.32
N PHE A 15 -11.93 5.16 17.11
CA PHE A 15 -11.32 5.65 15.87
C PHE A 15 -12.10 6.76 15.13
N LYS A 16 -13.19 7.29 15.68
CA LYS A 16 -14.03 8.29 15.00
C LYS A 16 -13.79 9.73 15.44
N THR A 17 -12.54 10.15 15.53
CA THR A 17 -12.20 11.56 15.27
C THR A 17 -11.19 11.64 14.14
N GLN A 18 -11.61 11.26 12.93
CA GLN A 18 -10.86 11.67 11.74
C GLN A 18 -10.88 13.21 11.73
N ARG A 19 -9.74 13.84 12.07
CA ARG A 19 -9.56 15.27 11.86
C ARG A 19 -9.88 15.56 10.40
N SER A 20 -10.94 16.33 10.18
CA SER A 20 -11.33 16.76 8.84
C SER A 20 -10.38 17.88 8.43
N TYR A 21 -9.47 17.57 7.52
CA TYR A 21 -8.55 18.54 6.94
C TYR A 21 -9.16 19.14 5.68
N SER A 22 -9.05 20.45 5.53
CA SER A 22 -9.35 21.16 4.29
C SER A 22 -8.05 21.49 3.55
N CYS A 23 -8.14 21.94 2.29
CA CYS A 23 -6.96 22.41 1.54
C CYS A 23 -6.21 23.53 2.28
N PHE A 24 -6.88 24.26 3.17
CA PHE A 24 -6.32 25.37 3.95
C PHE A 24 -5.62 24.94 5.23
N SER A 25 -5.80 23.69 5.68
CA SER A 25 -5.31 23.24 6.98
C SER A 25 -3.79 23.18 7.12
N CYS A 26 -3.03 23.22 6.03
CA CYS A 26 -1.56 23.21 6.06
C CYS A 26 -0.90 24.59 5.86
N GLY A 27 -1.67 25.64 5.55
CA GLY A 27 -1.13 26.98 5.28
C GLY A 27 -0.38 27.15 3.95
N LEU A 28 -0.02 26.07 3.24
CA LEU A 28 0.70 26.15 1.96
C LEU A 28 -0.10 26.83 0.83
N CYS A 29 -1.41 26.94 0.96
CA CYS A 29 -2.24 27.63 -0.02
C CYS A 29 -2.37 29.14 0.20
N ASP A 30 -1.85 29.66 1.32
CA ASP A 30 -1.94 31.08 1.66
C ASP A 30 -0.92 31.90 0.86
N ASP A 31 0.11 31.24 0.33
CA ASP A 31 0.97 31.82 -0.69
C ASP A 31 0.25 31.81 -2.04
N VAL A 32 -0.25 32.98 -2.43
CA VAL A 32 -0.96 33.27 -3.69
C VAL A 32 -0.19 32.83 -4.94
N THR A 33 1.12 32.60 -4.82
CA THR A 33 1.97 32.16 -5.93
C THR A 33 2.13 30.64 -6.04
N ALA A 34 1.71 29.83 -5.06
CA ALA A 34 1.97 28.39 -5.07
C ALA A 34 1.11 27.65 -6.13
N PRO A 35 1.70 26.98 -7.13
CA PRO A 35 0.93 26.28 -8.16
C PRO A 35 0.25 25.07 -7.55
N LYS A 36 -1.08 25.04 -7.58
CA LYS A 36 -1.84 23.79 -7.41
C LYS A 36 -1.76 23.01 -8.72
N ILE A 37 -0.97 21.95 -8.75
CA ILE A 37 -0.81 21.13 -9.94
C ILE A 37 -2.00 20.17 -10.04
N LYS A 38 -2.82 20.29 -11.08
CA LYS A 38 -3.84 19.27 -11.36
C LYS A 38 -3.15 17.94 -11.71
N PRO A 39 -3.75 16.78 -11.41
CA PRO A 39 -3.24 15.50 -11.89
C PRO A 39 -2.90 15.57 -13.38
N TYR A 40 -1.67 15.18 -13.73
CA TYR A 40 -1.10 15.43 -15.06
C TYR A 40 -0.76 14.12 -15.77
N GLY A 41 -1.21 13.97 -17.03
CA GLY A 41 -1.02 12.77 -17.85
C GLY A 41 -2.36 12.15 -18.29
N LYS A 42 -2.34 11.27 -19.29
CA LYS A 42 -3.53 10.64 -19.88
C LYS A 42 -3.91 9.31 -19.25
N PHE A 43 -3.03 8.74 -18.41
CA PHE A 43 -3.34 7.55 -17.61
C PHE A 43 -3.68 6.28 -18.42
N GLY A 44 -3.13 6.15 -19.63
CA GLY A 44 -3.46 5.06 -20.57
C GLY A 44 -3.15 3.64 -20.08
N LYS A 45 -2.27 3.46 -19.09
CA LYS A 45 -1.95 2.16 -18.46
C LYS A 45 -2.31 2.10 -16.98
N PHE A 46 -3.14 3.03 -16.49
CA PHE A 46 -3.61 3.05 -15.10
C PHE A 46 -2.49 3.11 -14.05
N ILE A 47 -1.37 3.76 -14.40
CA ILE A 47 -0.22 3.94 -13.51
C ILE A 47 -0.31 5.31 -12.85
N LEU A 48 -0.46 5.35 -11.54
CA LEU A 48 -0.37 6.57 -10.74
C LEU A 48 1.06 6.74 -10.23
N ILE A 49 1.63 7.93 -10.41
CA ILE A 49 2.94 8.31 -9.89
C ILE A 49 2.72 9.41 -8.85
N ILE A 50 3.26 9.20 -7.65
CA ILE A 50 3.19 10.16 -6.55
C ILE A 50 4.60 10.62 -6.23
N GLY A 51 4.89 11.90 -6.48
CA GLY A 51 6.13 12.59 -6.09
C GLY A 51 6.03 13.31 -4.74
N ASP A 52 7.02 14.16 -4.44
CA ASP A 52 7.08 14.88 -3.16
C ASP A 52 6.18 16.13 -3.15
N ALA A 53 6.50 17.13 -3.98
CA ALA A 53 5.82 18.42 -4.04
C ALA A 53 6.03 19.14 -5.39
N PRO A 54 5.15 20.08 -5.77
CA PRO A 54 5.41 21.03 -6.84
C PRO A 54 6.70 21.84 -6.62
N LEU A 55 7.44 22.11 -7.70
CA LEU A 55 8.61 22.98 -7.71
C LEU A 55 8.34 24.26 -8.50
N GLU A 56 9.15 25.31 -8.35
CA GLU A 56 8.94 26.57 -9.11
C GLU A 56 8.87 26.36 -10.63
N SER A 57 9.73 25.49 -11.15
CA SER A 57 9.81 25.15 -12.57
C SER A 57 8.48 24.59 -13.13
N SER A 58 7.65 24.00 -12.27
CA SER A 58 6.35 23.42 -12.64
C SER A 58 5.30 24.49 -12.99
N LYS A 59 5.39 25.71 -12.44
CA LYS A 59 4.42 26.80 -12.65
C LYS A 59 4.15 27.10 -14.11
N ALA A 60 5.22 27.26 -14.89
CA ALA A 60 5.12 27.80 -16.25
C ALA A 60 4.34 26.92 -17.25
N LYS A 61 4.10 25.62 -16.95
CA LYS A 61 3.34 24.72 -17.85
C LYS A 61 2.43 23.71 -17.12
N GLY A 62 2.31 23.76 -15.80
CA GLY A 62 1.52 22.81 -15.01
C GLY A 62 2.01 21.35 -15.07
N ASN A 63 3.24 21.10 -15.50
CA ASN A 63 3.82 19.75 -15.61
C ASN A 63 4.76 19.48 -14.41
N PRO A 64 4.52 18.42 -13.62
CA PRO A 64 5.30 18.11 -12.42
C PRO A 64 6.71 17.58 -12.69
N TRP A 65 6.98 17.00 -13.87
CA TRP A 65 8.25 16.32 -14.19
C TRP A 65 9.15 17.13 -15.12
N LYS A 66 9.42 18.38 -14.76
CA LYS A 66 10.41 19.20 -15.47
C LYS A 66 11.79 19.10 -14.83
N GLY A 67 12.82 19.35 -15.64
CA GLY A 67 14.22 19.33 -15.20
C GLY A 67 14.86 17.94 -15.28
N GLN A 68 16.01 17.80 -14.62
CA GLN A 68 16.86 16.61 -14.73
C GLN A 68 16.19 15.35 -14.13
N SER A 69 15.53 15.49 -12.99
CA SER A 69 14.78 14.40 -12.34
C SER A 69 13.66 13.86 -13.21
N GLY A 70 12.85 14.77 -13.78
CA GLY A 70 11.77 14.42 -14.70
C GLY A 70 12.29 13.79 -16.00
N ARG A 71 13.41 14.28 -16.55
CA ARG A 71 14.06 13.69 -17.73
C ARG A 71 14.57 12.28 -17.44
N LEU A 72 15.20 12.06 -16.29
CA LEU A 72 15.66 10.74 -15.88
C LEU A 72 14.49 9.76 -15.74
N LEU A 73 13.40 10.18 -15.07
CA LEU A 73 12.20 9.37 -14.92
C LEU A 73 11.59 9.03 -16.29
N LYS A 74 11.37 10.04 -17.13
CA LYS A 74 10.82 9.87 -18.48
C LYS A 74 11.64 8.90 -19.32
N ASN A 75 12.96 9.11 -19.39
CA ASN A 75 13.84 8.26 -20.17
C ASN A 75 13.85 6.81 -19.66
N THR A 76 13.80 6.63 -18.34
CA THR A 76 13.81 5.30 -17.73
C THR A 76 12.50 4.57 -18.01
N LEU A 77 11.35 5.22 -17.83
CA LEU A 77 10.05 4.61 -18.16
C LEU A 77 9.95 4.29 -19.65
N ASN A 78 10.42 5.19 -20.51
CA ASN A 78 10.44 4.97 -21.96
C ASN A 78 11.27 3.74 -22.33
N SER A 79 12.39 3.48 -21.64
CA SER A 79 13.20 2.28 -21.88
C SER A 79 12.49 0.96 -21.53
N PHE A 80 11.40 1.02 -20.76
CA PHE A 80 10.51 -0.09 -20.46
C PHE A 80 9.20 -0.04 -21.26
N GLY A 81 9.10 0.82 -22.27
CA GLY A 81 7.91 0.95 -23.11
C GLY A 81 6.72 1.61 -22.41
N ILE A 82 6.96 2.45 -21.40
CA ILE A 82 5.95 3.24 -20.71
C ILE A 82 6.23 4.73 -20.98
N ASP A 83 5.25 5.44 -21.55
CA ASP A 83 5.35 6.89 -21.72
C ASP A 83 4.80 7.61 -20.47
N LEU A 84 5.64 8.46 -19.86
CA LEU A 84 5.31 9.18 -18.62
C LEU A 84 4.04 10.05 -18.73
N TYR A 85 3.69 10.54 -19.92
CA TYR A 85 2.57 11.46 -20.11
C TYR A 85 1.35 10.79 -20.74
N GLU A 86 1.54 9.76 -21.57
CA GLU A 86 0.43 9.02 -22.17
C GLU A 86 -0.06 7.89 -21.26
N ASP A 87 0.84 7.14 -20.62
CA ASP A 87 0.49 5.94 -19.87
C ASP A 87 0.24 6.19 -18.38
N CYS A 88 0.87 7.23 -17.82
CA CYS A 88 0.84 7.52 -16.39
C CYS A 88 -0.04 8.75 -16.07
N LEU A 89 -0.46 8.83 -14.81
CA LEU A 89 -1.00 10.03 -14.17
C LEU A 89 -0.08 10.42 -13.03
N SER A 90 0.26 11.70 -12.93
CA SER A 90 1.22 12.20 -11.97
C SER A 90 0.59 13.19 -11.01
N ILE A 91 0.83 12.96 -9.71
CA ILE A 91 0.49 13.85 -8.60
C ILE A 91 1.66 13.94 -7.62
N ASN A 92 1.50 14.74 -6.56
CA ASN A 92 2.47 14.86 -5.48
C ASN A 92 1.83 14.56 -4.12
N ALA A 93 2.65 14.25 -3.12
CA ALA A 93 2.20 14.03 -1.74
C ALA A 93 1.54 15.29 -1.15
N VAL A 94 2.08 16.47 -1.48
CA VAL A 94 1.40 17.75 -1.27
C VAL A 94 1.14 18.43 -2.60
N ASN A 95 -0.02 19.08 -2.73
CA ASN A 95 -0.42 19.71 -4.00
C ASN A 95 0.03 21.16 -4.15
N CYS A 96 0.51 21.79 -3.08
CA CYS A 96 1.03 23.15 -3.08
C CYS A 96 2.56 23.12 -2.95
N ARG A 97 3.25 24.08 -3.60
CA ARG A 97 4.71 24.25 -3.50
C ARG A 97 5.10 24.71 -2.09
N PRO A 98 5.97 23.99 -1.37
CA PRO A 98 6.57 24.49 -0.13
C PRO A 98 7.54 25.65 -0.40
N PRO A 99 7.70 26.60 0.54
CA PRO A 99 8.64 27.71 0.39
C PRO A 99 10.07 27.23 0.08
N ASN A 100 10.76 27.94 -0.82
CA ASN A 100 12.14 27.61 -1.23
C ASN A 100 12.35 26.19 -1.79
N ASP A 101 11.30 25.56 -2.35
CA ASP A 101 11.37 24.19 -2.91
C ASP A 101 11.84 23.13 -1.90
N ARG A 102 11.63 23.38 -0.60
CA ARG A 102 11.94 22.38 0.44
C ARG A 102 11.04 21.15 0.30
N LEU A 103 11.46 20.05 0.92
CA LEU A 103 10.56 18.91 1.11
C LEU A 103 9.38 19.31 2.01
N PRO A 104 8.18 18.76 1.75
CA PRO A 104 7.04 18.97 2.62
C PRO A 104 7.26 18.27 3.95
N ASP A 105 6.80 18.90 5.03
CA ASP A 105 6.82 18.28 6.34
C ASP A 105 5.66 17.29 6.50
N ASN A 106 5.70 16.53 7.60
CA ASN A 106 4.69 15.51 7.85
C ASN A 106 3.29 16.11 8.06
N ASN A 107 3.15 17.28 8.67
CA ASN A 107 1.85 17.91 8.89
C ASN A 107 1.22 18.35 7.56
N GLU A 108 2.01 18.91 6.66
CA GLU A 108 1.59 19.30 5.32
C GLU A 108 1.10 18.08 4.52
N VAL A 109 1.86 16.97 4.56
CA VAL A 109 1.47 15.70 3.93
C VAL A 109 0.20 15.13 4.57
N ILE A 110 0.08 15.15 5.90
CA ILE A 110 -1.10 14.66 6.63
C ILE A 110 -2.36 15.43 6.22
N CYS A 111 -2.27 16.75 6.09
CA CYS A 111 -3.40 17.58 5.68
C CYS A 111 -3.79 17.31 4.23
N CYS A 112 -2.80 17.13 3.34
CA CYS A 112 -3.07 17.02 1.90
C CYS A 112 -3.52 15.62 1.46
N ARG A 113 -3.02 14.55 2.08
CA ARG A 113 -3.24 13.17 1.58
C ARG A 113 -4.71 12.78 1.41
N ASN A 114 -5.58 13.13 2.35
CA ASN A 114 -7.00 12.75 2.29
C ASN A 114 -7.75 13.57 1.22
N VAL A 115 -7.44 14.86 1.10
CA VAL A 115 -8.15 15.76 0.18
C VAL A 115 -7.61 15.70 -1.25
N HIS A 116 -6.39 15.16 -1.44
CA HIS A 116 -5.71 15.14 -2.73
C HIS A 116 -5.35 13.72 -3.17
N VAL A 117 -4.50 13.01 -2.43
CA VAL A 117 -3.93 11.72 -2.84
C VAL A 117 -5.01 10.65 -2.88
N PHE A 118 -5.72 10.41 -1.78
CA PHE A 118 -6.74 9.35 -1.72
C PHE A 118 -7.95 9.66 -2.60
N LYS A 119 -8.41 10.92 -2.65
CA LYS A 119 -9.44 11.33 -3.63
C LYS A 119 -9.03 11.09 -5.08
N THR A 120 -7.74 11.27 -5.41
CA THR A 120 -7.24 10.96 -6.76
C THR A 120 -7.25 9.46 -7.00
N ILE A 121 -6.80 8.66 -6.04
CA ILE A 121 -6.80 7.19 -6.14
C ILE A 121 -8.23 6.66 -6.30
N GLU A 122 -9.17 7.13 -5.50
CA GLU A 122 -10.59 6.77 -5.60
C GLU A 122 -11.19 7.16 -6.96
N LYS A 123 -10.85 8.36 -7.46
CA LYS A 123 -11.38 8.87 -8.73
C LYS A 123 -10.85 8.10 -9.93
N TYR A 124 -9.56 7.81 -9.96
CA TYR A 124 -8.91 7.24 -11.14
C TYR A 124 -8.74 5.71 -11.05
N ASN A 125 -8.86 5.11 -9.86
CA ASN A 125 -8.75 3.68 -9.61
C ASN A 125 -7.51 3.05 -10.30
N PRO A 126 -6.29 3.47 -9.93
CA PRO A 126 -5.06 2.97 -10.54
C PRO A 126 -4.84 1.49 -10.29
N HIS A 127 -4.18 0.83 -11.24
CA HIS A 127 -3.75 -0.56 -11.08
C HIS A 127 -2.35 -0.66 -10.44
N VAL A 128 -1.49 0.34 -10.69
CA VAL A 128 -0.17 0.46 -10.07
C VAL A 128 0.02 1.88 -9.54
N ILE A 129 0.53 1.99 -8.31
CA ILE A 129 0.87 3.24 -7.64
C ILE A 129 2.38 3.25 -7.36
N LEU A 130 3.12 4.06 -8.10
CA LEU A 130 4.54 4.31 -7.88
C LEU A 130 4.72 5.43 -6.84
N LEU A 131 5.31 5.12 -5.69
CA LEU A 131 5.61 6.09 -4.64
C LEU A 131 7.08 6.50 -4.72
N LEU A 132 7.35 7.75 -5.08
CA LEU A 132 8.70 8.23 -5.32
C LEU A 132 9.21 8.96 -4.06
N GLY A 133 10.08 8.30 -3.30
CA GLY A 133 10.71 8.91 -2.13
C GLY A 133 9.86 8.88 -0.85
N ASN A 134 10.34 9.60 0.16
CA ASN A 134 9.81 9.54 1.52
C ASN A 134 8.44 10.23 1.67
N SER A 135 8.21 11.37 1.01
CA SER A 135 6.95 12.10 1.19
C SER A 135 5.80 11.33 0.55
N ALA A 136 6.00 10.73 -0.63
CA ALA A 136 5.03 9.85 -1.26
C ALA A 136 4.74 8.59 -0.42
N LEU A 137 5.80 7.95 0.11
CA LEU A 137 5.68 6.80 1.01
C LEU A 137 4.87 7.14 2.26
N PHE A 138 5.21 8.24 2.94
CA PHE A 138 4.55 8.68 4.16
C PHE A 138 3.10 9.12 3.91
N SER A 139 2.83 9.77 2.77
CA SER A 139 1.49 10.14 2.36
C SER A 139 0.56 8.94 2.28
N PHE A 140 1.02 7.86 1.63
CA PHE A 140 0.20 6.68 1.40
C PHE A 140 0.17 5.74 2.64
N LEU A 141 1.32 5.31 3.13
CA LEU A 141 1.41 4.28 4.19
C LEU A 141 1.44 4.84 5.62
N GLY A 142 1.75 6.13 5.81
CA GLY A 142 2.00 6.68 7.14
C GLY A 142 0.82 6.59 8.11
N HIS A 143 -0.42 6.58 7.61
CA HIS A 143 -1.62 6.44 8.46
C HIS A 143 -1.95 4.98 8.81
N ARG A 144 -1.41 4.01 8.08
CA ARG A 144 -1.67 2.58 8.27
C ARG A 144 -0.63 1.91 9.17
N TRP A 145 0.53 2.52 9.30
CA TRP A 145 1.64 1.96 10.06
C TRP A 145 1.67 2.50 11.48
N LYS A 146 1.34 1.65 12.47
CA LYS A 146 1.34 2.02 13.90
C LYS A 146 2.74 2.22 14.49
N ARG A 147 3.79 1.70 13.83
CA ARG A 147 5.20 1.83 14.24
C ARG A 147 5.88 2.97 13.48
N LYS A 148 7.16 3.24 13.78
CA LYS A 148 7.99 4.12 12.95
C LYS A 148 8.14 3.52 11.55
N LEU A 149 7.63 4.22 10.52
CA LEU A 149 7.65 3.77 9.12
C LEU A 149 9.08 3.55 8.59
N GLY A 150 10.04 4.36 9.04
CA GLY A 150 11.40 4.37 8.51
C GLY A 150 11.51 5.14 7.20
N GLY A 151 12.68 5.07 6.56
CA GLY A 151 12.94 5.69 5.27
C GLY A 151 12.62 4.76 4.10
N ILE A 152 12.56 5.34 2.91
CA ILE A 152 12.31 4.68 1.63
C ILE A 152 13.27 3.52 1.33
N ASP A 153 14.47 3.52 1.92
CA ASP A 153 15.46 2.45 1.83
C ASP A 153 14.90 1.07 2.24
N LYS A 154 14.00 1.04 3.23
CA LYS A 154 13.37 -0.21 3.71
C LYS A 154 12.28 -0.74 2.78
N TRP A 155 11.69 0.15 1.98
CA TRP A 155 10.46 -0.10 1.23
C TRP A 155 10.69 -0.20 -0.28
N ARG A 156 11.78 0.39 -0.79
CA ARG A 156 12.06 0.41 -2.21
C ARG A 156 12.16 -1.01 -2.79
N GLY A 157 11.53 -1.22 -3.93
CA GLY A 157 11.52 -2.51 -4.64
C GLY A 157 10.49 -3.53 -4.13
N TRP A 158 9.71 -3.19 -3.10
CA TRP A 158 8.52 -3.96 -2.74
C TRP A 158 7.38 -3.69 -3.72
N ASN A 159 6.60 -4.73 -4.02
CA ASN A 159 5.35 -4.64 -4.78
C ASN A 159 4.22 -5.11 -3.87
N ILE A 160 3.59 -4.18 -3.17
CA ILE A 160 2.65 -4.47 -2.08
C ILE A 160 1.24 -4.54 -2.67
N PRO A 161 0.52 -5.67 -2.53
CA PRO A 161 -0.87 -5.74 -2.96
C PRO A 161 -1.75 -4.97 -1.97
N ASP A 162 -2.35 -3.87 -2.41
CA ASP A 162 -3.29 -3.09 -1.59
C ASP A 162 -4.72 -3.54 -1.86
N VAL A 163 -5.35 -4.12 -0.84
CA VAL A 163 -6.72 -4.64 -0.94
C VAL A 163 -7.78 -3.54 -0.95
N ASP A 164 -7.54 -2.44 -0.22
CA ASP A 164 -8.49 -1.33 -0.09
C ASP A 164 -8.65 -0.59 -1.43
N TYR A 165 -7.52 -0.20 -2.03
CA TYR A 165 -7.49 0.53 -3.30
C TYR A 165 -7.36 -0.37 -4.52
N LYS A 166 -7.29 -1.70 -4.34
CA LYS A 166 -7.18 -2.69 -5.41
C LYS A 166 -6.06 -2.33 -6.40
N ALA A 167 -4.90 -1.96 -5.86
CA ALA A 167 -3.75 -1.49 -6.62
C ALA A 167 -2.46 -2.13 -6.10
N TRP A 168 -1.47 -2.29 -6.97
CA TRP A 168 -0.10 -2.58 -6.55
C TRP A 168 0.59 -1.30 -6.10
N VAL A 169 1.07 -1.27 -4.86
CA VAL A 169 1.81 -0.15 -4.29
C VAL A 169 3.29 -0.44 -4.34
N CYS A 170 4.03 0.40 -5.05
CA CYS A 170 5.40 0.15 -5.45
C CYS A 170 6.30 1.34 -5.07
N PRO A 171 6.88 1.33 -3.86
CA PRO A 171 7.82 2.37 -3.44
C PRO A 171 9.14 2.26 -4.21
N ILE A 172 9.66 3.40 -4.64
CA ILE A 172 10.96 3.54 -5.31
C ILE A 172 11.67 4.79 -4.80
N PHE A 173 12.98 4.88 -5.04
CA PHE A 173 13.69 6.14 -4.79
C PHE A 173 13.16 7.28 -5.65
N HIS A 174 13.18 8.49 -5.12
CA HIS A 174 12.91 9.68 -5.92
C HIS A 174 14.04 9.90 -6.94
N PRO A 175 13.76 10.28 -8.21
CA PRO A 175 14.80 10.48 -9.22
C PRO A 175 15.89 11.48 -8.80
N SER A 176 15.52 12.53 -8.05
CA SER A 176 16.50 13.50 -7.52
C SER A 176 17.52 12.88 -6.57
N PHE A 177 17.12 11.86 -5.78
CA PHE A 177 18.06 11.11 -4.94
C PHE A 177 19.01 10.28 -5.79
N VAL A 178 18.52 9.63 -6.83
CA VAL A 178 19.37 8.83 -7.74
C VAL A 178 20.42 9.71 -8.42
N ILE A 179 20.01 10.91 -8.86
CA ILE A 179 20.92 11.90 -9.44
C ILE A 179 21.95 12.39 -8.42
N SER A 180 21.50 12.74 -7.20
CA SER A 180 22.42 13.30 -6.20
C SER A 180 23.45 12.30 -5.69
N GLN A 181 23.13 11.00 -5.71
CA GLN A 181 24.08 9.96 -5.37
C GLN A 181 25.16 9.75 -6.44
N ASP A 182 24.88 10.07 -7.71
CA ASP A 182 25.75 9.91 -8.88
C ASP A 182 26.53 8.56 -8.92
N ARG A 183 25.85 7.49 -8.52
CA ARG A 183 26.42 6.13 -8.43
C ARG A 183 25.68 5.18 -9.36
N LYS A 184 26.43 4.44 -10.19
CA LYS A 184 25.88 3.49 -11.16
C LYS A 184 25.06 2.39 -10.48
N GLU A 185 25.48 1.95 -9.30
CA GLU A 185 24.80 0.91 -8.52
C GLU A 185 23.40 1.37 -8.10
N VAL A 186 23.27 2.61 -7.64
CA VAL A 186 21.98 3.20 -7.24
C VAL A 186 21.04 3.30 -8.45
N LEU A 187 21.56 3.71 -9.60
CA LEU A 187 20.79 3.76 -10.85
C LEU A 187 20.31 2.36 -11.28
N VAL A 188 21.16 1.34 -11.19
CA VAL A 188 20.80 -0.05 -11.55
C VAL A 188 19.72 -0.58 -10.61
N ILE A 189 19.88 -0.39 -9.29
CA ILE A 189 18.87 -0.78 -8.30
C ILE A 189 17.53 -0.10 -8.60
N TRP A 190 17.55 1.20 -8.84
CA TRP A 190 16.35 1.97 -9.13
C TRP A 190 15.65 1.53 -10.42
N LYS A 191 16.40 1.26 -11.49
CA LYS A 191 15.84 0.70 -12.74
C LYS A 191 15.21 -0.67 -12.52
N ASN A 192 15.84 -1.53 -11.72
CA ASN A 192 15.30 -2.85 -11.38
C ASN A 192 14.00 -2.75 -10.56
N ASP A 193 13.90 -1.78 -9.65
CA ASP A 193 12.65 -1.55 -8.90
C ASP A 193 11.52 -1.10 -9.83
N ILE A 194 11.82 -0.18 -10.76
CA ILE A 194 10.87 0.26 -11.77
C ILE A 194 10.43 -0.91 -12.65
N ASP A 195 11.35 -1.72 -13.17
CA ASP A 195 11.02 -2.91 -13.97
C ASP A 195 10.07 -3.85 -13.22
N LYS A 196 10.39 -4.16 -11.95
CA LYS A 196 9.55 -5.00 -11.09
C LYS A 196 8.16 -4.41 -10.87
N ALA A 197 8.04 -3.09 -10.69
CA ALA A 197 6.76 -2.43 -10.52
C ALA A 197 5.95 -2.41 -11.83
N LEU A 198 6.60 -2.15 -12.96
CA LEU A 198 5.93 -2.12 -14.27
C LEU A 198 5.44 -3.48 -14.73
N LYS A 199 6.12 -4.57 -14.34
CA LYS A 199 5.60 -5.93 -14.54
C LYS A 199 4.23 -6.15 -13.89
N LYS A 200 3.92 -5.42 -12.80
CA LYS A 200 2.62 -5.50 -12.13
C LYS A 200 1.46 -4.87 -12.90
N VAL A 201 1.74 -4.04 -13.90
CA VAL A 201 0.71 -3.46 -14.79
C VAL A 201 -0.15 -4.56 -15.46
N LYS A 202 0.46 -5.71 -15.76
CA LYS A 202 -0.23 -6.86 -16.37
C LYS A 202 -0.73 -7.89 -15.35
N GLU A 203 -0.32 -7.77 -14.09
CA GLU A 203 -0.60 -8.75 -13.06
C GLU A 203 -1.86 -8.38 -12.29
N LYS A 204 -2.84 -9.28 -12.27
CA LYS A 204 -4.05 -9.08 -11.46
C LYS A 204 -3.70 -9.18 -9.98
N LEU A 205 -4.26 -8.29 -9.16
CA LEU A 205 -4.20 -8.48 -7.72
C LEU A 205 -4.97 -9.74 -7.35
N ALA A 206 -4.36 -10.54 -6.47
CA ALA A 206 -5.06 -11.64 -5.83
C ALA A 206 -6.31 -11.08 -5.14
N ARG A 207 -7.47 -11.61 -5.51
CA ARG A 207 -8.72 -11.26 -4.81
C ARG A 207 -8.75 -12.09 -3.54
N TYR A 208 -8.66 -11.43 -2.40
CA TYR A 208 -9.01 -12.08 -1.15
C TYR A 208 -10.50 -12.46 -1.22
N LYS A 209 -10.78 -13.76 -1.19
CA LYS A 209 -12.12 -14.29 -1.02
C LYS A 209 -12.22 -14.72 0.44
N GLU A 210 -13.29 -14.31 1.12
CA GLU A 210 -13.55 -14.83 2.46
C GLU A 210 -13.65 -16.36 2.37
N PRO A 211 -12.83 -17.09 3.15
CA PRO A 211 -12.87 -18.54 3.12
C PRO A 211 -14.18 -19.04 3.72
N THR A 212 -14.67 -20.16 3.21
CA THR A 212 -15.79 -20.88 3.80
C THR A 212 -15.28 -21.67 5.00
N ILE A 213 -15.74 -21.29 6.19
CA ILE A 213 -15.37 -21.94 7.45
C ILE A 213 -16.51 -22.89 7.84
N ASN A 214 -16.22 -24.19 7.81
CA ASN A 214 -17.17 -25.24 8.18
C ASN A 214 -16.84 -25.77 9.58
N TYR A 215 -17.73 -25.51 10.53
CA TYR A 215 -17.63 -26.06 11.87
C TYR A 215 -18.19 -27.48 11.89
N ILE A 216 -17.33 -28.47 12.15
CA ILE A 216 -17.71 -29.89 12.15
C ILE A 216 -17.45 -30.51 13.52
N THR A 217 -18.31 -31.45 13.91
CA THR A 217 -18.12 -32.31 15.10
C THR A 217 -17.91 -33.76 14.71
N ASP A 218 -18.51 -34.18 13.60
CA ASP A 218 -18.15 -35.40 12.89
C ASP A 218 -16.88 -35.14 12.05
N LEU A 219 -15.85 -35.95 12.30
CA LEU A 219 -14.55 -35.83 11.63
C LEU A 219 -14.50 -36.58 10.29
N SER A 220 -15.56 -37.32 9.93
CA SER A 220 -15.63 -38.06 8.67
C SER A 220 -15.29 -37.23 7.42
N PRO A 221 -15.72 -35.95 7.29
CA PRO A 221 -15.36 -35.10 6.16
C PRO A 221 -13.86 -34.84 5.99
N LEU A 222 -13.05 -35.01 7.05
CA LEU A 222 -11.60 -34.84 6.96
C LEU A 222 -10.93 -35.95 6.14
N ASN A 223 -11.57 -37.13 6.01
CA ASN A 223 -11.04 -38.24 5.21
C ASN A 223 -11.06 -37.95 3.71
N ASP A 224 -11.92 -37.03 3.26
CA ASP A 224 -12.06 -36.65 1.85
C ASP A 224 -11.06 -35.55 1.44
N ILE A 225 -10.30 -35.01 2.40
CA ILE A 225 -9.26 -34.02 2.12
C ILE A 225 -8.14 -34.68 1.32
N LYS A 226 -8.01 -34.27 0.05
CA LYS A 226 -6.88 -34.68 -0.79
C LYS A 226 -5.60 -34.02 -0.29
N ILE A 227 -4.55 -34.80 -0.12
CA ILE A 227 -3.22 -34.30 0.26
C ILE A 227 -2.72 -33.36 -0.85
N GLY A 228 -2.50 -32.11 -0.48
CA GLY A 228 -2.12 -31.01 -1.38
C GLY A 228 -1.56 -29.84 -0.58
N MET A 229 -1.80 -28.60 -1.01
CA MET A 229 -1.42 -27.42 -0.23
C MET A 229 -2.43 -27.21 0.91
N SER A 230 -2.16 -27.85 2.05
CA SER A 230 -2.99 -27.78 3.26
C SER A 230 -2.24 -27.07 4.39
N ALA A 231 -2.97 -26.29 5.19
CA ALA A 231 -2.47 -25.68 6.41
C ALA A 231 -3.37 -26.12 7.57
N PHE A 232 -2.80 -26.28 8.76
CA PHE A 232 -3.58 -26.54 9.96
C PHE A 232 -3.12 -25.62 11.08
N ASP A 233 -4.07 -25.28 11.93
CA ASP A 233 -3.82 -24.51 13.15
C ASP A 233 -4.64 -25.12 14.29
N TYR A 234 -4.19 -24.95 15.53
CA TYR A 234 -4.85 -25.55 16.68
C TYR A 234 -4.71 -24.69 17.93
N GLU A 235 -5.77 -24.69 18.73
CA GLU A 235 -5.81 -23.96 20.00
C GLU A 235 -5.59 -24.90 21.17
N THR A 236 -4.84 -24.43 22.15
CA THR A 236 -4.52 -25.21 23.35
C THR A 236 -4.95 -24.48 24.62
N THR A 237 -5.00 -25.21 25.73
CA THR A 237 -5.26 -24.64 27.06
C THR A 237 -4.11 -23.75 27.59
N GLY A 238 -3.03 -23.54 26.82
CA GLY A 238 -1.86 -22.77 27.23
C GLY A 238 -0.68 -22.81 26.25
N LEU A 239 0.25 -21.86 26.41
CA LEU A 239 1.32 -21.54 25.45
C LEU A 239 2.35 -22.65 25.16
N LYS A 240 2.48 -23.66 26.03
CA LYS A 240 3.46 -24.74 25.91
C LYS A 240 2.75 -26.08 25.65
N PRO A 241 2.34 -26.37 24.40
CA PRO A 241 1.46 -27.49 24.07
C PRO A 241 2.06 -28.88 24.34
N HIS A 242 3.39 -28.98 24.49
CA HIS A 242 4.10 -30.24 24.79
C HIS A 242 4.00 -30.66 26.26
N LEU A 243 3.54 -29.78 27.17
CA LEU A 243 3.40 -30.13 28.58
C LEU A 243 2.20 -31.04 28.79
N GLN A 244 2.35 -32.07 29.62
CA GLN A 244 1.29 -33.06 29.88
C GLN A 244 -0.03 -32.46 30.43
N ILE A 245 0.05 -31.33 31.10
CA ILE A 245 -1.12 -30.62 31.64
C ILE A 245 -1.93 -29.89 30.56
N GLN A 246 -1.33 -29.66 29.39
CA GLN A 246 -1.94 -28.90 28.30
C GLN A 246 -2.68 -29.84 27.35
N LYS A 247 -3.83 -29.40 26.86
CA LYS A 247 -4.64 -30.12 25.88
C LYS A 247 -4.87 -29.24 24.66
N ILE A 248 -4.92 -29.88 23.50
CA ILE A 248 -5.47 -29.26 22.30
C ILE A 248 -7.00 -29.27 22.44
N VAL A 249 -7.62 -28.11 22.26
CA VAL A 249 -9.06 -27.89 22.47
C VAL A 249 -9.81 -27.94 21.15
N CYS A 250 -9.27 -27.30 20.11
CA CYS A 250 -9.80 -27.37 18.76
C CYS A 250 -8.66 -27.34 17.75
N ALA A 251 -8.96 -27.80 16.55
CA ALA A 251 -8.07 -27.72 15.41
C ALA A 251 -8.85 -27.21 14.19
N SER A 252 -8.11 -26.65 13.25
CA SER A 252 -8.60 -26.24 11.96
C SER A 252 -7.69 -26.79 10.87
N ILE A 253 -8.27 -27.15 9.73
CA ILE A 253 -7.55 -27.64 8.56
C ILE A 253 -8.09 -26.89 7.35
N ALA A 254 -7.25 -26.06 6.75
CA ALA A 254 -7.44 -25.52 5.41
C ALA A 254 -6.94 -26.55 4.40
N TYR A 255 -7.81 -26.99 3.50
CA TYR A 255 -7.48 -28.00 2.49
C TYR A 255 -7.37 -27.43 1.07
N ASP A 256 -7.75 -26.16 0.90
CA ASP A 256 -7.44 -25.34 -0.27
C ASP A 256 -7.43 -23.84 0.14
N GLU A 257 -7.29 -22.95 -0.83
CA GLU A 257 -7.25 -21.49 -0.63
C GLU A 257 -8.54 -20.86 -0.10
N ASN A 258 -9.68 -21.56 -0.19
CA ASN A 258 -11.01 -21.01 0.06
C ASN A 258 -11.82 -21.81 1.10
N HIS A 259 -11.36 -22.95 1.59
CA HIS A 259 -12.14 -23.80 2.48
C HIS A 259 -11.35 -24.28 3.70
N VAL A 260 -11.99 -24.18 4.86
CA VAL A 260 -11.44 -24.58 6.16
C VAL A 260 -12.47 -25.41 6.91
N TYR A 261 -12.04 -26.52 7.49
CA TYR A 261 -12.78 -27.23 8.54
C TYR A 261 -12.26 -26.80 9.91
N VAL A 262 -13.17 -26.55 10.86
CA VAL A 262 -12.84 -26.28 12.26
C VAL A 262 -13.59 -27.28 13.13
N PHE A 263 -12.89 -27.95 14.05
CA PHE A 263 -13.47 -28.99 14.88
C PHE A 263 -12.88 -29.02 16.30
N PRO A 264 -13.69 -29.37 17.32
CA PRO A 264 -13.17 -29.63 18.65
C PRO A 264 -12.33 -30.90 18.66
N MET A 265 -11.27 -30.94 19.46
CA MET A 265 -10.50 -32.16 19.60
C MET A 265 -11.32 -33.22 20.34
N PRO A 266 -11.39 -34.45 19.82
CA PRO A 266 -12.18 -35.51 20.45
C PRO A 266 -11.60 -35.87 21.83
N ASN A 267 -12.47 -35.94 22.84
CA ASN A 267 -12.10 -36.28 24.22
C ASN A 267 -11.61 -37.74 24.40
N LYS A 268 -11.73 -38.58 23.37
CA LYS A 268 -11.30 -39.98 23.39
C LYS A 268 -10.35 -40.22 22.22
N LYS A 269 -9.17 -40.78 22.52
CA LYS A 269 -8.35 -41.45 21.51
C LYS A 269 -9.14 -42.69 21.06
N LYS A 270 -9.61 -42.70 19.80
CA LYS A 270 -10.05 -43.95 19.17
C LYS A 270 -8.81 -44.80 18.89
#